data_AF-A0A674J6S7-F1
#
_entry.id   AF-A0A674J6S7-F1
#
_cell.length_a   1.000
_cell.length_b   1.000
_cell.length_c   1.000
_cell.angle_alpha   90.00
_cell.angle_beta   90.00
_cell.angle_gamma   90.00
#
_symmetry.space_group_name_H-M   'P 1'
#
loop_
_entity.id
_entity.type
_entity.pdbx_description
1 polymer ?
#
loop_
_entity_poly.entity_id
_entity_poly.type
_entity_poly.pdbx_seq_one_letter_code
_entity_poly.pdbx_strand_id
1 'polypeptide(L)'
;LKNKYICFDKSFLVYPQKLHTLHKRDARYDDRMQYEIKVNGEKVILHLEKNKDLFAKDYSETHYSHEGQEVTTSPQIKDHCFYDGHIQNDNDSEASISACSGLKGYFKTHGQRYLIQPLKLTDSEEHAVFKYENLEDVEGPKTCGVTNTTWESEDPIKKSSRSSLFSPIIVLFFPLILLLMFSYLFLQYRKYNRNMTSIRTRVFEIINYINMVYKAINIHVALIGLEIWSAGDLFTVNSSAGTTLDKFSTWRHTDLLKRKNNDNAQLLTAIDFDGPTVGLAFVGTMCSSTHSSGIVQDHNSNPISIGATMAHEMGHNFGMNHDTSICKCNSGSCIMAAQLSYNIPKDFTACSLQDFQKYILDRTPVCITNMPALKDIVAPPVCGNNFVEKGEECDCGTPEVPMNSCEKIIFIER
;
A
#
# COMPACT_ATOMS: atom_id res chain seq x y z
N LEU A 1 -10.04 -19.96 -29.33
CA LEU A 1 -9.82 -18.49 -29.28
C LEU A 1 -11.13 -17.79 -29.58
N LYS A 2 -12.03 -17.69 -28.60
CA LYS A 2 -13.18 -16.78 -28.69
C LYS A 2 -12.75 -15.50 -27.99
N ASN A 3 -12.55 -14.42 -28.75
CA ASN A 3 -12.48 -13.08 -28.19
C ASN A 3 -13.83 -12.84 -27.50
N LYS A 4 -13.87 -13.02 -26.17
CA LYS A 4 -14.93 -12.45 -25.35
C LYS A 4 -14.71 -10.94 -25.39
N TYR A 5 -15.35 -10.26 -26.32
CA TYR A 5 -15.63 -8.85 -26.17
C TYR A 5 -16.55 -8.73 -24.95
N ILE A 6 -16.01 -8.25 -23.85
CA ILE A 6 -16.83 -7.85 -22.71
C ILE A 6 -17.51 -6.55 -23.16
N CYS A 7 -18.78 -6.63 -23.53
CA CYS A 7 -19.61 -5.45 -23.72
C CYS A 7 -19.83 -4.82 -22.34
N PHE A 8 -19.00 -3.85 -21.96
CA PHE A 8 -19.23 -3.03 -20.78
C PHE A 8 -20.34 -2.02 -21.13
N ASP A 9 -21.60 -2.34 -20.82
CA ASP A 9 -22.77 -1.49 -21.07
C ASP A 9 -22.74 -0.12 -20.34
N LYS A 10 -21.68 0.17 -19.59
CA LYS A 10 -21.50 1.38 -18.77
C LYS A 10 -20.08 1.97 -18.79
N SER A 11 -19.29 1.70 -19.84
CA SER A 11 -17.97 2.33 -20.04
C SER A 11 -18.02 3.47 -21.05
N PHE A 12 -17.30 4.56 -20.76
CA PHE A 12 -17.07 5.69 -21.63
C PHE A 12 -15.76 5.50 -22.39
N LEU A 13 -15.81 5.60 -23.71
CA LEU A 13 -14.62 5.71 -24.54
C LEU A 13 -14.02 7.11 -24.36
N VAL A 14 -12.76 7.18 -23.96
CA VAL A 14 -12.03 8.44 -23.78
C VAL A 14 -10.67 8.41 -24.50
N TYR A 15 -10.16 9.61 -24.77
CA TYR A 15 -8.86 9.82 -25.42
C TYR A 15 -8.03 10.76 -24.53
N PRO A 16 -7.27 10.23 -23.56
CA PRO A 16 -6.46 11.06 -22.67
C PRO A 16 -5.42 11.85 -23.45
N GLN A 17 -5.42 13.18 -23.30
CA GLN A 17 -4.46 14.06 -23.96
C GLN A 17 -3.41 14.53 -22.95
N LYS A 18 -2.15 14.15 -23.17
CA LYS A 18 -1.03 14.63 -22.33
C LYS A 18 -0.84 16.13 -22.55
N LEU A 19 -1.01 16.91 -21.49
CA LEU A 19 -0.75 18.35 -21.49
C LEU A 19 0.75 18.59 -21.28
N HIS A 20 1.34 19.48 -22.07
CA HIS A 20 2.79 19.69 -22.11
C HIS A 20 3.36 20.24 -20.78
N THR A 21 4.34 19.53 -20.21
CA THR A 21 5.29 20.04 -19.21
C THR A 21 6.67 20.16 -19.88
N LEU A 22 7.45 21.18 -19.53
CA LEU A 22 8.80 21.41 -20.10
C LEU A 22 9.68 20.16 -19.93
N HIS A 23 9.97 19.47 -21.03
CA HIS A 23 10.75 18.22 -21.03
C HIS A 23 12.16 18.41 -20.46
N LYS A 24 12.59 17.49 -19.58
CA LYS A 24 14.01 17.15 -19.43
C LYS A 24 14.35 16.13 -20.53
N ARG A 25 15.36 16.41 -21.35
CA ARG A 25 15.68 15.68 -22.60
C ARG A 25 16.10 14.21 -22.44
N ASP A 26 16.24 13.66 -21.22
CA ASP A 26 16.88 12.35 -20.99
C ASP A 26 16.03 11.32 -20.19
N ALA A 27 14.77 11.59 -19.83
CA ALA A 27 13.92 10.65 -19.08
C ALA A 27 12.78 10.08 -19.95
N ARG A 28 12.55 8.76 -19.91
CA ARG A 28 11.43 8.10 -20.62
C ARG A 28 10.09 8.47 -19.99
N TYR A 29 10.07 8.65 -18.66
CA TYR A 29 8.90 9.06 -17.91
C TYR A 29 9.19 10.34 -17.12
N ASP A 30 8.43 11.40 -17.37
CA ASP A 30 8.53 12.67 -16.62
C ASP A 30 8.14 12.49 -15.14
N ASP A 31 8.74 13.27 -14.24
CA ASP A 31 8.38 13.24 -12.81
C ASP A 31 6.97 13.78 -12.54
N ARG A 32 6.50 14.67 -13.41
CA ARG A 32 5.17 15.26 -13.34
C ARG A 32 4.54 15.27 -14.72
N MET A 33 3.30 14.79 -14.79
CA MET A 33 2.51 14.74 -16.01
C MET A 33 1.13 15.30 -15.75
N GLN A 34 0.53 15.86 -16.79
CA GLN A 34 -0.86 16.28 -16.77
C GLN A 34 -1.58 15.63 -17.93
N TYR A 35 -2.79 15.14 -17.70
CA TYR A 35 -3.65 14.58 -18.74
C TYR A 35 -5.02 15.22 -18.70
N GLU A 36 -5.51 15.71 -19.84
CA GLU A 36 -6.92 16.06 -20.01
C GLU A 36 -7.69 14.80 -20.40
N ILE A 37 -8.77 14.50 -19.67
CA ILE A 37 -9.67 13.38 -19.93
C ILE A 37 -11.11 13.93 -19.92
N LYS A 38 -11.96 13.43 -20.83
CA LYS A 38 -13.39 13.81 -20.86
C LYS A 38 -14.23 12.72 -20.20
N VAL A 39 -14.72 12.97 -19.00
CA VAL A 39 -15.53 12.02 -18.20
C VAL A 39 -16.96 12.55 -18.09
N ASN A 40 -17.96 11.76 -18.48
CA ASN A 40 -19.38 12.18 -18.51
C ASN A 40 -19.64 13.50 -19.27
N GLY A 41 -18.83 13.82 -20.28
CA GLY A 41 -18.96 15.06 -21.04
C GLY A 41 -18.18 16.25 -20.45
N GLU A 42 -17.71 16.15 -19.20
CA GLU A 42 -16.91 17.18 -18.53
C GLU A 42 -15.41 16.93 -18.73
N LYS A 43 -14.65 18.02 -18.89
CA LYS A 43 -13.19 17.94 -18.95
C LYS A 43 -12.63 17.91 -17.54
N VAL A 44 -11.83 16.90 -17.25
CA VAL A 44 -11.06 16.78 -16.02
C VAL A 44 -9.57 16.81 -16.35
N ILE A 45 -8.79 17.53 -15.55
CA ILE A 45 -7.34 17.59 -15.70
C ILE A 45 -6.73 16.78 -14.56
N LEU A 46 -6.10 15.68 -14.93
CA LEU A 46 -5.43 14.76 -14.02
C LEU A 46 -3.97 15.18 -13.85
N HIS A 47 -3.60 15.59 -12.64
CA HIS A 47 -2.22 15.90 -12.24
C HIS A 47 -1.59 14.65 -11.64
N LEU A 48 -0.49 14.19 -12.25
CA LEU A 48 0.23 12.99 -11.85
C LEU A 48 1.64 13.34 -11.40
N GLU A 49 2.03 12.84 -10.24
CA GLU A 49 3.38 12.91 -9.69
C GLU A 49 3.92 11.51 -9.48
N LYS A 50 5.13 11.27 -9.99
CA LYS A 50 5.77 9.96 -9.96
C LYS A 50 6.00 9.53 -8.52
N ASN A 51 5.66 8.29 -8.18
CA ASN A 51 5.92 7.73 -6.85
C ASN A 51 7.41 7.35 -6.71
N LYS A 52 8.26 8.33 -6.41
CA LYS A 52 9.72 8.21 -6.43
C LYS A 52 10.27 7.17 -5.46
N ASP A 53 9.55 6.92 -4.38
CA ASP A 53 9.97 6.03 -3.29
C ASP A 53 9.22 4.68 -3.33
N LEU A 54 8.56 4.35 -4.44
CA LEU A 54 7.85 3.08 -4.61
C LEU A 54 8.77 1.86 -4.43
N PHE A 55 10.05 2.01 -4.79
CA PHE A 55 11.08 0.99 -4.67
C PHE A 55 12.15 1.44 -3.68
N ALA A 56 12.54 0.54 -2.77
CA ALA A 56 13.71 0.80 -1.95
C ALA A 56 15.01 0.73 -2.78
N LYS A 57 16.05 1.39 -2.29
CA LYS A 57 17.36 1.46 -2.96
C LYS A 57 17.96 0.08 -3.27
N ASP A 58 17.67 -0.91 -2.44
CA ASP A 58 18.14 -2.29 -2.54
C ASP A 58 17.04 -3.26 -3.00
N TYR A 59 16.10 -2.78 -3.82
CA TYR A 59 15.07 -3.61 -4.44
C TYR A 59 15.69 -4.79 -5.21
N SER A 60 15.16 -5.98 -4.98
CA SER A 60 15.59 -7.22 -5.63
C SER A 60 14.41 -8.09 -6.08
N GLU A 61 14.56 -8.76 -7.22
CA GLU A 61 13.62 -9.74 -7.75
C GLU A 61 14.24 -11.14 -7.69
N THR A 62 13.58 -12.07 -7.00
CA THR A 62 13.99 -13.47 -6.91
C THR A 62 13.03 -14.37 -7.69
N HIS A 63 13.57 -15.28 -8.48
CA HIS A 63 12.82 -16.38 -9.11
C HIS A 63 13.62 -17.69 -9.01
N TYR A 64 13.02 -18.80 -9.42
CA TYR A 64 13.62 -20.13 -9.31
C TYR A 64 13.82 -20.77 -10.69
N SER A 65 15.01 -21.29 -10.93
CA SER A 65 15.35 -22.05 -12.13
C SER A 65 14.58 -23.37 -12.20
N HIS A 66 14.61 -24.06 -13.34
CA HIS A 66 13.98 -25.39 -13.49
C HIS A 66 14.53 -26.44 -12.51
N GLU A 67 15.75 -26.26 -12.01
CA GLU A 67 16.40 -27.11 -11.02
C GLU A 67 16.05 -26.71 -9.57
N GLY A 68 15.21 -25.68 -9.39
CA GLY A 68 14.80 -25.17 -8.07
C GLY A 68 15.84 -24.27 -7.40
N GLN A 69 16.90 -23.85 -8.12
CA GLN A 69 17.90 -22.93 -7.58
C GLN A 69 17.38 -21.48 -7.58
N GLU A 70 17.64 -20.74 -6.50
CA GLU A 70 17.31 -19.33 -6.36
C GLU A 70 18.14 -18.46 -7.32
N VAL A 71 17.46 -17.58 -8.06
CA VAL A 71 18.06 -16.62 -8.98
C VAL A 71 17.55 -15.23 -8.62
N THR A 72 18.42 -14.46 -7.94
CA THR A 72 18.14 -13.09 -7.51
C THR A 72 18.79 -12.08 -8.44
N THR A 73 18.03 -11.05 -8.81
CA THR A 73 18.51 -9.92 -9.60
C THR A 73 18.15 -8.61 -8.90
N SER A 74 18.95 -7.57 -9.09
CA SER A 74 18.68 -6.23 -8.54
C SER A 74 18.48 -5.23 -9.68
N PRO A 75 17.28 -5.20 -10.29
CA PRO A 75 17.03 -4.32 -11.42
C PRO A 75 17.14 -2.86 -11.00
N GLN A 76 17.85 -2.06 -11.79
CA GLN A 76 17.99 -0.63 -11.56
C GLN A 76 16.72 0.10 -12.06
N ILE A 77 15.64 0.05 -11.28
CA ILE A 77 14.37 0.69 -11.62
C ILE A 77 14.46 2.19 -11.30
N LYS A 78 15.14 2.95 -12.16
CA LYS A 78 15.26 4.42 -12.02
C LYS A 78 14.20 5.21 -12.78
N ASP A 79 13.56 4.59 -13.77
CA ASP A 79 12.63 5.24 -14.69
C ASP A 79 11.36 4.40 -14.84
N HIS A 80 10.50 4.45 -13.81
CA HIS A 80 9.22 3.76 -13.77
C HIS A 80 8.04 4.72 -14.07
N CYS A 81 6.87 4.13 -14.21
CA CYS A 81 5.67 4.75 -14.77
C CYS A 81 4.46 4.66 -13.84
N PHE A 82 4.70 4.69 -12.53
CA PHE A 82 3.65 4.59 -11.50
C PHE A 82 3.55 5.93 -10.77
N TYR A 83 2.33 6.45 -10.72
CA TYR A 83 2.05 7.82 -10.29
C TYR A 83 0.93 7.84 -9.29
N ASP A 84 1.06 8.74 -8.33
CA ASP A 84 -0.05 9.24 -7.55
C ASP A 84 -0.54 10.55 -8.18
N GLY A 85 -1.78 10.94 -7.89
CA GLY A 85 -2.30 12.18 -8.45
C GLY A 85 -3.58 12.68 -7.83
N HIS A 86 -4.08 13.75 -8.43
CA HIS A 86 -5.34 14.39 -8.11
C HIS A 86 -5.93 15.04 -9.37
N ILE A 87 -7.20 15.41 -9.29
CA ILE A 87 -7.90 16.16 -10.33
C ILE A 87 -7.87 17.64 -10.00
N GLN A 88 -7.60 18.47 -11.00
CA GLN A 88 -7.54 19.91 -10.85
C GLN A 88 -8.85 20.48 -10.33
N ASN A 89 -8.76 21.39 -9.35
CA ASN A 89 -9.89 22.07 -8.70
C ASN A 89 -10.85 21.14 -7.93
N ASP A 90 -10.42 19.92 -7.58
CA ASP A 90 -11.19 18.98 -6.76
C ASP A 90 -10.33 18.55 -5.57
N ASN A 91 -10.53 19.19 -4.42
CA ASN A 91 -9.69 18.98 -3.23
C ASN A 91 -9.86 17.58 -2.62
N ASP A 92 -10.97 16.90 -2.92
CA ASP A 92 -11.26 15.55 -2.42
C ASP A 92 -10.92 14.47 -3.46
N SER A 93 -10.23 14.85 -4.54
CA SER A 93 -9.82 13.95 -5.61
C SER A 93 -8.49 13.28 -5.33
N GLU A 94 -8.38 12.06 -5.84
CA GLU A 94 -7.22 11.20 -5.69
C GLU A 94 -7.06 10.37 -6.95
N ALA A 95 -5.84 9.97 -7.27
CA ALA A 95 -5.55 9.08 -8.38
C ALA A 95 -4.35 8.19 -8.07
N SER A 96 -4.40 6.97 -8.60
CA SER A 96 -3.31 5.99 -8.61
C SER A 96 -3.25 5.38 -10.00
N ILE A 97 -2.25 5.75 -10.78
CA ILE A 97 -2.21 5.53 -12.23
C ILE A 97 -0.86 4.95 -12.66
N SER A 98 -0.94 3.87 -13.43
CA SER A 98 0.13 3.35 -14.27
C SER A 98 0.05 4.01 -15.65
N ALA A 99 1.15 4.57 -16.13
CA ALA A 99 1.31 5.11 -17.47
C ALA A 99 2.25 4.26 -18.33
N CYS A 100 2.46 2.99 -17.95
CA CYS A 100 3.46 2.13 -18.56
C CYS A 100 3.11 1.65 -19.98
N SER A 101 1.82 1.56 -20.29
CA SER A 101 1.28 1.11 -21.58
C SER A 101 -0.10 1.74 -21.80
N GLY A 102 -0.15 3.07 -21.89
CA GLY A 102 -1.36 3.87 -21.68
C GLY A 102 -1.72 4.06 -20.21
N LEU A 103 -2.75 4.89 -19.94
CA LEU A 103 -3.25 5.17 -18.60
C LEU A 103 -4.10 4.00 -18.09
N LYS A 104 -3.68 3.41 -16.98
CA LYS A 104 -4.41 2.35 -16.31
C LYS A 104 -4.41 2.59 -14.81
N GLY A 105 -5.57 2.54 -14.18
CA GLY A 105 -5.66 2.66 -12.72
C GLY A 105 -6.96 3.28 -12.25
N TYR A 106 -6.88 3.94 -11.10
CA TYR A 106 -8.00 4.50 -10.36
C TYR A 106 -7.92 6.01 -10.28
N PHE A 107 -9.06 6.69 -10.36
CA PHE A 107 -9.18 8.08 -9.93
C PHE A 107 -10.58 8.38 -9.38
N LYS A 108 -10.64 9.36 -8.49
CA LYS A 108 -11.87 9.87 -7.88
C LYS A 108 -12.04 11.34 -8.25
N THR A 109 -13.27 11.71 -8.61
CA THR A 109 -13.65 13.12 -8.79
C THR A 109 -15.12 13.32 -8.45
N HIS A 110 -15.44 14.45 -7.80
CA HIS A 110 -16.80 14.82 -7.38
C HIS A 110 -17.52 13.67 -6.65
N GLY A 111 -16.80 12.97 -5.77
CA GLY A 111 -17.32 11.81 -5.01
C GLY A 111 -17.53 10.53 -5.83
N GLN A 112 -17.33 10.56 -7.15
CA GLN A 112 -17.48 9.40 -8.03
C GLN A 112 -16.14 8.74 -8.29
N ARG A 113 -16.16 7.40 -8.42
CA ARG A 113 -14.97 6.56 -8.54
C ARG A 113 -14.90 5.92 -9.91
N TYR A 114 -13.77 6.09 -10.56
CA TYR A 114 -13.55 5.63 -11.92
C TYR A 114 -12.32 4.74 -12.00
N LEU A 115 -12.43 3.76 -12.89
CA LEU A 115 -11.29 3.04 -13.41
C LEU A 115 -11.05 3.48 -14.84
N ILE A 116 -9.78 3.63 -15.19
CA ILE A 116 -9.32 3.83 -16.57
C ILE A 116 -8.45 2.65 -16.98
N GLN A 117 -8.60 2.19 -18.21
CA GLN A 117 -7.70 1.19 -18.81
C GLN A 117 -7.63 1.38 -20.33
N PRO A 118 -6.50 1.04 -20.97
CA PRO A 118 -6.39 1.05 -22.43
C PRO A 118 -7.26 -0.06 -23.04
N LEU A 119 -7.84 0.20 -24.22
CA LEU A 119 -8.66 -0.80 -24.93
C LEU A 119 -7.82 -1.87 -25.66
N LYS A 120 -6.56 -1.57 -25.96
CA LYS A 120 -5.60 -2.50 -26.55
C LYS A 120 -4.41 -2.68 -25.60
N LEU A 121 -3.69 -3.79 -25.75
CA LEU A 121 -2.52 -4.12 -24.93
C LEU A 121 -1.29 -3.24 -25.21
N THR A 122 -1.34 -2.35 -26.20
CA THR A 122 -0.28 -1.39 -26.57
C THR A 122 -0.65 0.02 -26.13
N ASP A 123 0.27 1.00 -26.26
CA ASP A 123 0.03 2.45 -26.07
C ASP A 123 -1.08 2.96 -27.00
N SER A 124 -2.31 2.60 -26.67
CA SER A 124 -3.53 2.96 -27.39
C SER A 124 -3.93 4.35 -26.96
N GLU A 125 -4.27 5.21 -27.91
CA GLU A 125 -4.90 6.49 -27.59
C GLU A 125 -6.29 6.28 -26.97
N GLU A 126 -6.95 5.17 -27.32
CA GLU A 126 -8.29 4.79 -26.85
C GLU A 126 -8.25 4.11 -25.48
N HIS A 127 -9.02 4.66 -24.54
CA HIS A 127 -9.18 4.14 -23.19
C HIS A 127 -10.65 3.95 -22.86
N ALA A 128 -10.95 2.95 -22.03
CA ALA A 128 -12.24 2.82 -21.37
C ALA A 128 -12.16 3.43 -19.98
N VAL A 129 -13.12 4.30 -19.66
CA VAL A 129 -13.39 4.78 -18.31
C VAL A 129 -14.72 4.23 -17.84
N PHE A 130 -14.78 3.62 -16.67
CA PHE A 130 -16.04 3.10 -16.14
C PHE A 130 -16.11 3.32 -14.63
N LYS A 131 -17.34 3.50 -14.13
CA LYS A 131 -17.57 3.55 -12.69
C LYS A 131 -17.35 2.16 -12.10
N TYR A 132 -16.66 2.10 -10.96
CA TYR A 132 -16.35 0.81 -10.33
C TYR A 132 -17.59 0.05 -9.86
N GLU A 133 -18.64 0.78 -9.43
CA GLU A 133 -19.93 0.24 -8.97
C GLU A 133 -20.63 -0.69 -9.98
N ASN A 134 -20.16 -0.74 -11.22
CA ASN A 134 -20.74 -1.52 -12.32
C ASN A 134 -20.00 -2.83 -12.63
N LEU A 135 -19.02 -3.24 -11.82
CA LEU A 135 -18.33 -4.53 -12.00
C LEU A 135 -19.13 -5.67 -11.35
N GLU A 136 -19.93 -6.37 -12.15
CA GLU A 136 -20.82 -7.47 -11.75
C GLU A 136 -20.11 -8.82 -11.49
N ASP A 137 -18.81 -8.83 -11.18
CA ASP A 137 -17.97 -10.04 -11.22
C ASP A 137 -17.65 -10.68 -9.85
N VAL A 138 -18.50 -10.51 -8.84
CA VAL A 138 -18.29 -11.19 -7.54
C VAL A 138 -19.20 -12.42 -7.43
N GLU A 139 -18.63 -13.61 -7.68
CA GLU A 139 -19.24 -14.88 -7.30
C GLU A 139 -19.40 -14.94 -5.76
N GLY A 140 -20.62 -14.65 -5.30
CA GLY A 140 -21.00 -14.74 -3.88
C GLY A 140 -20.37 -13.67 -2.97
N PRO A 141 -20.79 -13.59 -1.70
CA PRO A 141 -20.17 -12.69 -0.73
C PRO A 141 -18.74 -13.15 -0.45
N LYS A 142 -17.76 -12.27 -0.66
CA LYS A 142 -16.35 -12.50 -0.30
C LYS A 142 -16.00 -11.69 0.95
N THR A 143 -15.30 -12.29 1.91
CA THR A 143 -15.00 -11.71 3.23
C THR A 143 -13.54 -11.88 3.62
N CYS A 144 -13.06 -11.05 4.54
CA CYS A 144 -11.82 -11.33 5.24
C CYS A 144 -12.01 -12.54 6.18
N GLY A 145 -10.97 -13.34 6.35
CA GLY A 145 -10.96 -14.50 7.25
C GLY A 145 -10.71 -14.14 8.72
N VAL A 146 -10.35 -12.89 9.03
CA VAL A 146 -10.13 -12.44 10.41
C VAL A 146 -11.47 -12.40 11.16
N THR A 147 -11.52 -13.04 12.31
CA THR A 147 -12.67 -13.04 13.24
C THR A 147 -12.27 -12.45 14.60
N ASN A 148 -13.24 -12.03 15.42
CA ASN A 148 -12.97 -11.46 16.75
C ASN A 148 -12.23 -12.39 17.73
N THR A 149 -12.07 -13.68 17.40
CA THR A 149 -11.30 -14.65 18.19
C THR A 149 -9.90 -14.91 17.61
N THR A 150 -9.49 -14.16 16.59
CA THR A 150 -8.28 -14.46 15.82
C THR A 150 -7.08 -13.63 16.30
N TRP A 151 -6.25 -14.25 17.13
CA TRP A 151 -4.79 -14.08 17.19
C TRP A 151 -4.31 -12.62 17.32
N GLU A 152 -4.79 -11.90 18.33
CA GLU A 152 -3.98 -10.85 18.94
C GLU A 152 -2.74 -11.54 19.51
N SER A 153 -1.54 -11.22 19.00
CA SER A 153 -0.33 -11.79 19.57
C SER A 153 -0.14 -11.28 21.00
N GLU A 154 -0.31 -12.16 21.99
CA GLU A 154 0.09 -11.91 23.37
C GLU A 154 1.62 -11.79 23.53
N ASP A 155 2.38 -12.14 22.47
CA ASP A 155 3.83 -12.06 22.45
C ASP A 155 4.30 -10.64 22.84
N PRO A 156 5.07 -10.49 23.92
CA PRO A 156 5.72 -9.23 24.21
C PRO A 156 6.80 -9.01 23.15
N ILE A 157 6.48 -8.23 22.12
CA ILE A 157 7.50 -7.63 21.25
C ILE A 157 8.44 -6.90 22.22
N LYS A 158 9.67 -7.39 22.35
CA LYS A 158 10.66 -6.84 23.29
C LYS A 158 10.68 -5.33 23.10
N LYS A 159 10.22 -4.57 24.10
CA LYS A 159 10.45 -3.12 24.18
C LYS A 159 11.95 -2.96 24.07
N SER A 160 12.42 -2.54 22.90
CA SER A 160 13.82 -2.22 22.69
C SER A 160 14.18 -1.20 23.75
N SER A 161 15.10 -1.54 24.65
CA SER A 161 15.60 -0.65 25.70
C SER A 161 16.33 0.59 25.15
N ARG A 162 16.35 0.79 23.82
CA ARG A 162 16.71 2.04 23.14
C ARG A 162 15.52 2.97 22.88
N SER A 163 14.30 2.64 23.32
CA SER A 163 13.09 3.45 23.15
C SER A 163 13.08 4.76 23.96
N SER A 164 14.17 5.12 24.62
CA SER A 164 14.27 6.35 25.42
C SER A 164 14.51 7.62 24.58
N LEU A 165 14.56 7.52 23.25
CA LEU A 165 14.86 8.67 22.38
C LEU A 165 13.67 9.21 21.58
N PHE A 166 12.53 8.50 21.52
CA PHE A 166 11.41 8.92 20.68
C PHE A 166 10.06 8.69 21.37
N SER A 167 9.27 9.76 21.50
CA SER A 167 7.90 9.68 21.98
C SER A 167 7.03 8.94 20.96
N PRO A 168 6.21 7.94 21.36
CA PRO A 168 5.28 7.26 20.46
C PRO A 168 4.32 8.22 19.74
N ILE A 169 4.06 9.39 20.33
CA ILE A 169 3.23 10.44 19.74
C ILE A 169 3.89 11.01 18.48
N ILE A 170 5.20 11.19 18.48
CA ILE A 170 5.95 11.71 17.33
C ILE A 170 5.78 10.77 16.12
N VAL A 171 5.80 9.45 16.34
CA VAL A 171 5.66 8.44 15.29
C VAL A 171 4.37 8.60 14.47
N LEU A 172 3.30 9.16 15.05
CA LEU A 172 2.02 9.37 14.36
C LEU A 172 2.03 10.59 13.40
N PHE A 173 2.95 11.52 13.57
CA PHE A 173 3.01 12.77 12.81
C PHE A 173 4.04 12.78 11.68
N PHE A 174 4.89 11.75 11.59
CA PHE A 174 5.92 11.66 10.56
C PHE A 174 5.64 10.53 9.56
N PRO A 175 6.04 10.69 8.29
CA PRO A 175 5.96 9.61 7.32
C PRO A 175 6.87 8.45 7.73
N LEU A 176 6.31 7.24 7.85
CA LEU A 176 7.06 6.02 8.14
C LEU A 176 7.26 5.22 6.87
N ILE A 177 8.39 4.53 6.74
CA ILE A 177 8.67 3.66 5.59
C ILE A 177 8.49 2.22 6.02
N LEU A 178 7.57 1.52 5.36
CA LEU A 178 7.36 0.08 5.52
C LEU A 178 8.09 -0.67 4.40
N LEU A 179 9.05 -1.51 4.77
CA LEU A 179 9.77 -2.39 3.86
C LEU A 179 8.95 -3.66 3.60
N LEU A 180 8.24 -3.68 2.47
CA LEU A 180 7.35 -4.77 2.08
C LEU A 180 8.03 -5.77 1.14
N MET A 181 7.84 -7.05 1.42
CA MET A 181 8.24 -8.16 0.55
C MET A 181 7.01 -8.90 0.01
N PHE A 182 6.97 -9.11 -1.31
CA PHE A 182 5.81 -9.67 -2.01
C PHE A 182 6.15 -11.05 -2.58
N SER A 183 5.40 -12.09 -2.21
CA SER A 183 5.63 -13.46 -2.70
C SER A 183 4.51 -13.96 -3.62
N TYR A 184 4.85 -14.64 -4.71
CA TYR A 184 3.93 -15.22 -5.69
C TYR A 184 4.06 -16.74 -5.75
N LEU A 185 2.94 -17.45 -5.62
CA LEU A 185 2.90 -18.90 -5.80
C LEU A 185 3.07 -19.34 -7.25
N PHE A 186 3.47 -20.61 -7.43
CA PHE A 186 3.59 -21.25 -8.74
C PHE A 186 2.26 -21.25 -9.51
N LEU A 187 1.12 -21.43 -8.82
CA LEU A 187 -0.20 -21.35 -9.44
C LEU A 187 -0.48 -19.95 -10.02
N GLN A 188 -0.06 -18.90 -9.31
CA GLN A 188 -0.18 -17.53 -9.78
C GLN A 188 0.78 -17.26 -10.96
N TYR A 189 2.00 -17.81 -10.92
CA TYR A 189 2.92 -17.77 -12.07
C TYR A 189 2.31 -18.41 -13.33
N ARG A 190 1.62 -19.55 -13.17
CA ARG A 190 0.88 -20.21 -14.26
C ARG A 190 -0.33 -19.40 -14.73
N LYS A 191 -1.11 -18.79 -13.82
CA LYS A 191 -2.26 -17.93 -14.14
C LYS A 191 -1.89 -16.80 -15.11
N TYR A 192 -0.69 -16.26 -14.99
CA TYR A 192 -0.18 -15.18 -15.85
C TYR A 192 0.69 -15.69 -17.01
N ASN A 193 0.45 -16.93 -17.49
CA ASN A 193 1.16 -17.55 -18.61
C ASN A 193 2.69 -17.52 -18.45
N ARG A 194 3.18 -17.65 -17.21
CA ARG A 194 4.62 -17.64 -16.89
C ARG A 194 5.32 -16.32 -17.27
N ASN A 195 4.57 -15.24 -17.42
CA ASN A 195 5.09 -13.93 -17.79
C ASN A 195 5.45 -13.11 -16.54
N MET A 196 6.75 -13.10 -16.20
CA MET A 196 7.28 -12.35 -15.05
C MET A 196 7.00 -10.85 -15.17
N THR A 197 7.06 -10.29 -16.37
CA THR A 197 6.78 -8.86 -16.60
C THR A 197 5.34 -8.51 -16.25
N SER A 198 4.37 -9.35 -16.62
CA SER A 198 2.96 -9.11 -16.30
C SER A 198 2.69 -9.19 -14.79
N ILE A 199 3.31 -10.15 -14.11
CA ILE A 199 3.23 -10.29 -12.65
C ILE A 199 3.83 -9.06 -11.98
N ARG A 200 5.05 -8.67 -12.40
CA ARG A 200 5.76 -7.51 -11.89
C ARG A 200 4.92 -6.22 -12.03
N THR A 201 4.40 -5.95 -13.23
CA THR A 201 3.55 -4.77 -13.47
C THR A 201 2.32 -4.77 -12.57
N ARG A 202 1.67 -5.93 -12.38
CA ARG A 202 0.52 -6.05 -11.48
C ARG A 202 0.87 -5.71 -10.03
N VAL A 203 2.01 -6.21 -9.53
CA VAL A 203 2.48 -5.89 -8.16
C VAL A 203 2.70 -4.40 -8.01
N PHE A 204 3.34 -3.77 -8.98
CA PHE A 204 3.64 -2.35 -8.90
C PHE A 204 2.36 -1.50 -8.93
N GLU A 205 1.35 -1.90 -9.70
CA GLU A 205 0.01 -1.30 -9.68
C GLU A 205 -0.68 -1.48 -8.30
N ILE A 206 -0.56 -2.66 -7.69
CA ILE A 206 -1.06 -2.95 -6.33
C ILE A 206 -0.41 -2.05 -5.30
N ILE A 207 0.93 -1.98 -5.25
CA ILE A 207 1.66 -1.16 -4.27
C ILE A 207 1.38 0.33 -4.48
N ASN A 208 1.30 0.80 -5.72
CA ASN A 208 0.97 2.19 -6.01
C ASN A 208 -0.43 2.55 -5.47
N TYR A 209 -1.39 1.63 -5.52
CA TYR A 209 -2.70 1.84 -4.90
C TYR A 209 -2.64 1.83 -3.37
N ILE A 210 -1.90 0.89 -2.77
CA ILE A 210 -1.71 0.83 -1.32
C ILE A 210 -1.10 2.14 -0.80
N ASN A 211 -0.09 2.69 -1.48
CA ASN A 211 0.52 3.97 -1.10
C ASN A 211 -0.46 5.14 -1.17
N MET A 212 -1.38 5.16 -2.13
CA MET A 212 -2.45 6.15 -2.16
C MET A 212 -3.35 6.05 -0.92
N VAL A 213 -3.76 4.84 -0.53
CA VAL A 213 -4.60 4.59 0.66
C VAL A 213 -3.85 4.94 1.96
N TYR A 214 -2.58 4.56 2.07
CA TYR A 214 -1.80 4.62 3.30
C TYR A 214 -1.31 6.03 3.65
N LYS A 215 -1.47 7.00 2.74
CA LYS A 215 -1.33 8.44 3.04
C LYS A 215 -2.20 8.88 4.22
N ALA A 216 -3.39 8.30 4.38
CA ALA A 216 -4.29 8.63 5.48
C ALA A 216 -3.73 8.32 6.88
N ILE A 217 -2.71 7.46 6.97
CA ILE A 217 -2.06 7.06 8.23
C ILE A 217 -0.56 7.39 8.24
N ASN A 218 -0.10 8.26 7.33
CA ASN A 218 1.32 8.66 7.20
C ASN A 218 2.28 7.46 7.04
N ILE A 219 1.84 6.38 6.40
CA ILE A 219 2.71 5.25 6.05
C ILE A 219 3.00 5.31 4.55
N HIS A 220 4.27 5.22 4.20
CA HIS A 220 4.74 4.97 2.85
C HIS A 220 5.26 3.54 2.74
N VAL A 221 4.69 2.75 1.84
CA VAL A 221 5.09 1.38 1.57
C VAL A 221 6.14 1.36 0.47
N ALA A 222 7.36 0.99 0.86
CA ALA A 222 8.48 0.79 -0.06
C ALA A 222 8.62 -0.70 -0.38
N LEU A 223 8.50 -1.05 -1.66
CA LEU A 223 8.72 -2.42 -2.09
C LEU A 223 10.24 -2.71 -2.10
N ILE A 224 10.67 -3.66 -1.28
CA ILE A 224 12.09 -4.05 -1.19
C ILE A 224 12.42 -5.33 -1.93
N GLY A 225 11.41 -6.13 -2.26
CA GLY A 225 11.61 -7.45 -2.80
C GLY A 225 10.35 -8.03 -3.43
N LEU A 226 10.53 -8.67 -4.59
CA LEU A 226 9.51 -9.49 -5.24
C LEU A 226 10.07 -10.90 -5.45
N GLU A 227 9.42 -11.90 -4.87
CA GLU A 227 9.84 -13.30 -5.02
C GLU A 227 8.75 -14.12 -5.70
N ILE A 228 9.09 -14.74 -6.82
CA ILE A 228 8.17 -15.54 -7.65
C ILE A 228 8.61 -16.99 -7.60
N TRP A 229 7.79 -17.85 -7.02
CA TRP A 229 8.04 -19.30 -6.91
C TRP A 229 7.80 -20.00 -8.25
N SER A 230 8.65 -19.72 -9.23
CA SER A 230 8.50 -20.12 -10.64
C SER A 230 8.78 -21.60 -10.91
N ALA A 231 9.45 -22.30 -10.00
CA ALA A 231 9.76 -23.74 -10.12
C ALA A 231 8.76 -24.64 -9.39
N GLY A 232 8.07 -24.11 -8.38
CA GLY A 232 7.18 -24.84 -7.48
C GLY A 232 7.07 -24.11 -6.15
N ASP A 233 6.02 -24.40 -5.37
CA ASP A 233 5.81 -23.71 -4.10
C ASP A 233 6.84 -24.15 -3.05
N LEU A 234 7.37 -23.20 -2.27
CA LEU A 234 8.42 -23.47 -1.25
C LEU A 234 7.88 -24.15 0.01
N PHE A 235 6.55 -24.18 0.17
CA PHE A 235 5.85 -24.99 1.14
C PHE A 235 4.49 -25.40 0.58
N THR A 236 3.86 -26.42 1.19
CA THR A 236 2.53 -26.87 0.78
C THR A 236 1.47 -25.83 1.12
N VAL A 237 0.90 -25.21 0.09
CA VAL A 237 -0.20 -24.25 0.22
C VAL A 237 -1.54 -24.99 0.22
N ASN A 238 -2.47 -24.55 1.06
CA ASN A 238 -3.77 -25.19 1.31
C ASN A 238 -4.92 -24.20 1.09
N SER A 239 -6.13 -24.69 0.77
CA SER A 239 -7.33 -23.84 0.69
C SER A 239 -7.79 -23.30 2.05
N SER A 240 -7.34 -23.91 3.15
CA SER A 240 -7.40 -23.33 4.49
C SER A 240 -6.48 -22.11 4.59
N ALA A 241 -7.07 -20.92 4.64
CA ALA A 241 -6.35 -19.65 4.77
C ALA A 241 -5.45 -19.62 6.02
N GLY A 242 -5.95 -20.07 7.18
CA GLY A 242 -5.17 -20.13 8.42
C GLY A 242 -3.92 -21.00 8.29
N THR A 243 -4.07 -22.22 7.76
CA THR A 243 -2.94 -23.14 7.54
C THR A 243 -1.89 -22.54 6.59
N THR A 244 -2.35 -21.84 5.55
CA THR A 244 -1.47 -21.17 4.59
C THR A 244 -0.74 -19.98 5.22
N LEU A 245 -1.43 -19.15 6.02
CA LEU A 245 -0.83 -18.02 6.72
C LEU A 245 0.25 -18.49 7.70
N ASP A 246 -0.01 -19.53 8.50
CA ASP A 246 0.96 -20.09 9.45
C ASP A 246 2.23 -20.57 8.76
N LYS A 247 2.07 -21.31 7.65
CA LYS A 247 3.21 -21.80 6.86
C LYS A 247 3.98 -20.67 6.19
N PHE A 248 3.28 -19.68 5.64
CA PHE A 248 3.92 -18.51 5.03
C PHE A 248 4.73 -17.73 6.06
N SER A 249 4.19 -17.57 7.26
CA SER A 249 4.81 -16.81 8.34
C SER A 249 6.01 -17.55 8.93
N THR A 250 5.89 -18.87 9.06
CA THR A 250 7.01 -19.77 9.42
C THR A 250 8.13 -19.69 8.37
N TRP A 251 7.78 -19.76 7.09
CA TRP A 251 8.75 -19.62 6.00
C TRP A 251 9.42 -18.24 6.00
N ARG A 252 8.65 -17.16 6.19
CA ARG A 252 9.18 -15.80 6.31
C ARG A 252 10.24 -15.74 7.43
N HIS A 253 9.92 -16.30 8.59
CA HIS A 253 10.79 -16.30 9.76
C HIS A 253 12.07 -17.13 9.56
N THR A 254 11.90 -18.34 9.04
CA THR A 254 12.97 -19.35 9.03
C THR A 254 13.84 -19.31 7.78
N ASP A 255 13.37 -18.70 6.69
CA ASP A 255 14.08 -18.62 5.42
C ASP A 255 14.28 -17.16 4.99
N LEU A 256 13.20 -16.47 4.61
CA LEU A 256 13.28 -15.15 4.00
C LEU A 256 14.05 -14.12 4.83
N LEU A 257 13.73 -13.98 6.13
CA LEU A 257 14.38 -12.99 6.99
C LEU A 257 15.88 -13.23 7.18
N LYS A 258 16.40 -14.43 6.88
CA LYS A 258 17.85 -14.70 6.92
C LYS A 258 18.60 -14.09 5.74
N ARG A 259 17.90 -13.83 4.63
CA ARG A 259 18.49 -13.38 3.35
C ARG A 259 18.01 -11.99 2.91
N LYS A 260 16.83 -11.55 3.34
CA LYS A 260 16.32 -10.19 3.08
C LYS A 260 15.54 -9.65 4.27
N ASN A 261 16.11 -8.67 4.97
CA ASN A 261 15.42 -7.94 6.04
C ASN A 261 14.19 -7.23 5.48
N ASN A 262 13.03 -7.42 6.10
CA ASN A 262 11.77 -6.78 5.75
C ASN A 262 10.91 -6.56 7.00
N ASP A 263 10.08 -5.52 6.98
CA ASP A 263 9.22 -5.15 8.09
C ASP A 263 7.94 -6.00 8.08
N ASN A 264 7.44 -6.30 6.88
CA ASN A 264 6.23 -7.08 6.62
C ASN A 264 6.38 -7.86 5.30
N ALA A 265 5.70 -9.01 5.18
CA ALA A 265 5.59 -9.71 3.90
C ALA A 265 4.15 -10.11 3.60
N GLN A 266 3.76 -10.02 2.33
CA GLN A 266 2.43 -10.39 1.86
C GLN A 266 2.55 -11.48 0.79
N LEU A 267 1.72 -12.53 0.91
CA LEU A 267 1.61 -13.60 -0.08
C LEU A 267 0.41 -13.33 -0.99
N LEU A 268 0.61 -13.29 -2.31
CA LEU A 268 -0.49 -13.30 -3.27
C LEU A 268 -0.61 -14.66 -3.96
N THR A 269 -1.80 -15.22 -3.92
CA THR A 269 -2.08 -16.59 -4.39
C THR A 269 -3.26 -16.67 -5.35
N ALA A 270 -3.16 -17.57 -6.34
CA ALA A 270 -4.29 -17.94 -7.21
C ALA A 270 -5.19 -19.03 -6.60
N ILE A 271 -4.83 -19.57 -5.43
CA ILE A 271 -5.65 -20.57 -4.74
C ILE A 271 -6.95 -19.92 -4.30
N ASP A 272 -8.05 -20.64 -4.52
CA ASP A 272 -9.35 -20.29 -3.95
C ASP A 272 -9.39 -20.82 -2.51
N PHE A 273 -9.49 -19.92 -1.54
CA PHE A 273 -9.58 -20.30 -0.15
C PHE A 273 -10.98 -20.85 0.18
N ASP A 274 -11.07 -21.66 1.24
CA ASP A 274 -12.33 -22.25 1.65
C ASP A 274 -13.35 -21.17 2.04
N GLY A 275 -14.56 -21.30 1.51
CA GLY A 275 -15.69 -20.43 1.81
C GLY A 275 -15.57 -19.03 1.17
N PRO A 276 -16.05 -17.98 1.84
CA PRO A 276 -16.03 -16.62 1.30
C PRO A 276 -14.66 -15.93 1.43
N THR A 277 -13.68 -16.57 2.08
CA THR A 277 -12.40 -15.96 2.47
C THR A 277 -11.59 -15.50 1.25
N VAL A 278 -11.09 -14.26 1.26
CA VAL A 278 -10.17 -13.74 0.22
C VAL A 278 -8.85 -13.21 0.76
N GLY A 279 -8.72 -13.11 2.08
CA GLY A 279 -7.54 -12.65 2.75
C GLY A 279 -7.53 -13.04 4.22
N LEU A 280 -6.34 -13.09 4.81
CA LEU A 280 -6.15 -13.32 6.23
C LEU A 280 -4.80 -12.75 6.66
N ALA A 281 -4.77 -12.11 7.82
CA ALA A 281 -3.55 -11.59 8.44
C ALA A 281 -3.59 -11.71 9.96
N PHE A 282 -2.42 -11.66 10.58
CA PHE A 282 -2.33 -11.53 12.04
C PHE A 282 -2.55 -10.08 12.48
N VAL A 283 -3.23 -9.90 13.61
CA VAL A 283 -3.63 -8.56 14.08
C VAL A 283 -2.56 -7.99 15.03
N GLY A 284 -2.12 -6.74 14.76
CA GLY A 284 -1.18 -6.02 15.62
C GLY A 284 0.23 -6.59 15.63
N THR A 285 0.66 -7.22 14.54
CA THR A 285 1.93 -7.96 14.46
C THR A 285 2.98 -7.28 13.58
N MET A 286 2.75 -6.04 13.13
CA MET A 286 3.75 -5.29 12.36
C MET A 286 5.12 -5.32 13.06
N CYS A 287 6.20 -5.49 12.27
CA CYS A 287 7.58 -5.71 12.74
C CYS A 287 7.85 -7.03 13.48
N SER A 288 6.86 -7.86 13.80
CA SER A 288 7.10 -9.18 14.37
C SER A 288 7.91 -10.04 13.42
N SER A 289 8.97 -10.70 13.91
CA SER A 289 9.79 -11.62 13.12
C SER A 289 9.05 -12.90 12.73
N THR A 290 7.97 -13.25 13.44
CA THR A 290 7.21 -14.48 13.24
C THR A 290 5.84 -14.25 12.61
N HIS A 291 5.20 -13.10 12.87
CA HIS A 291 3.79 -12.89 12.50
C HIS A 291 3.52 -11.61 11.70
N SER A 292 4.54 -10.82 11.31
CA SER A 292 4.33 -9.63 10.44
C SER A 292 4.10 -10.05 8.99
N SER A 293 2.90 -10.59 8.74
CA SER A 293 2.53 -11.22 7.49
C SER A 293 1.01 -11.25 7.26
N GLY A 294 0.64 -11.31 5.98
CA GLY A 294 -0.71 -11.55 5.50
C GLY A 294 -0.72 -12.35 4.20
N ILE A 295 -1.87 -12.93 3.88
CA ILE A 295 -2.11 -13.67 2.64
C ILE A 295 -3.35 -13.11 1.94
N VAL A 296 -3.30 -13.01 0.61
CA VAL A 296 -4.37 -12.47 -0.22
C VAL A 296 -4.59 -13.39 -1.42
N GLN A 297 -5.85 -13.72 -1.68
CA GLN A 297 -6.28 -14.38 -2.91
C GLN A 297 -6.33 -13.35 -4.05
N ASP A 298 -5.81 -13.69 -5.22
CA ASP A 298 -5.90 -12.89 -6.45
C ASP A 298 -7.30 -12.99 -7.07
N HIS A 299 -8.32 -12.60 -6.30
CA HIS A 299 -9.75 -12.82 -6.52
C HIS A 299 -10.38 -11.95 -7.61
N ASN A 300 -9.68 -10.90 -8.07
CA ASN A 300 -10.17 -9.99 -9.09
C ASN A 300 -9.09 -9.73 -10.15
N SER A 301 -9.46 -9.59 -11.42
CA SER A 301 -8.51 -9.27 -12.49
C SER A 301 -7.92 -7.85 -12.37
N ASN A 302 -8.60 -6.95 -11.68
CA ASN A 302 -8.14 -5.59 -11.44
C ASN A 302 -7.12 -5.54 -10.28
N PRO A 303 -5.90 -5.02 -10.50
CA PRO A 303 -4.90 -4.85 -9.44
C PRO A 303 -5.38 -3.94 -8.30
N ILE A 304 -6.24 -2.95 -8.58
CA ILE A 304 -6.73 -2.00 -7.58
C ILE A 304 -7.59 -2.71 -6.53
N SER A 305 -8.45 -3.64 -6.94
CA SER A 305 -9.26 -4.43 -6.02
C SER A 305 -8.39 -5.33 -5.13
N ILE A 306 -7.30 -5.88 -5.67
CA ILE A 306 -6.33 -6.66 -4.88
C ILE A 306 -5.52 -5.76 -3.94
N GLY A 307 -5.13 -4.57 -4.39
CA GLY A 307 -4.49 -3.57 -3.54
C GLY A 307 -5.36 -3.15 -2.38
N ALA A 308 -6.67 -3.03 -2.58
CA ALA A 308 -7.60 -2.73 -1.50
C ALA A 308 -7.71 -3.88 -0.48
N THR A 309 -7.75 -5.14 -0.93
CA THR A 309 -7.70 -6.31 -0.02
C THR A 309 -6.37 -6.40 0.71
N MET A 310 -5.25 -6.17 0.05
CA MET A 310 -3.94 -6.18 0.70
C MET A 310 -3.76 -5.03 1.70
N ALA A 311 -4.27 -3.83 1.37
CA ALA A 311 -4.34 -2.70 2.28
C ALA A 311 -5.13 -3.02 3.55
N HIS A 312 -6.22 -3.80 3.41
CA HIS A 312 -7.03 -4.31 4.54
C HIS A 312 -6.22 -5.29 5.41
N GLU A 313 -5.60 -6.31 4.80
CA GLU A 313 -4.79 -7.30 5.54
C GLU A 313 -3.58 -6.66 6.24
N MET A 314 -2.93 -5.69 5.60
CA MET A 314 -1.88 -4.89 6.23
C MET A 314 -2.44 -4.00 7.35
N GLY A 315 -3.67 -3.51 7.23
CA GLY A 315 -4.38 -2.77 8.28
C GLY A 315 -4.55 -3.60 9.55
N HIS A 316 -4.88 -4.90 9.41
CA HIS A 316 -4.84 -5.85 10.51
C HIS A 316 -3.45 -5.96 11.13
N ASN A 317 -2.38 -6.12 10.33
CA ASN A 317 -1.01 -6.13 10.88
C ASN A 317 -0.68 -4.84 11.67
N PHE A 318 -1.27 -3.71 11.28
CA PHE A 318 -1.22 -2.42 11.98
C PHE A 318 -2.19 -2.27 13.17
N GLY A 319 -2.85 -3.36 13.58
CA GLY A 319 -3.70 -3.42 14.77
C GLY A 319 -5.15 -2.97 14.55
N MET A 320 -5.56 -2.69 13.32
CA MET A 320 -6.94 -2.29 13.01
C MET A 320 -7.88 -3.49 13.04
N ASN A 321 -9.06 -3.34 13.65
CA ASN A 321 -10.12 -4.34 13.58
C ASN A 321 -11.10 -4.05 12.44
N HIS A 322 -11.98 -5.01 12.18
CA HIS A 322 -13.08 -4.79 11.27
C HIS A 322 -13.99 -3.65 11.71
N ASP A 323 -14.42 -2.83 10.75
CA ASP A 323 -15.41 -1.78 10.98
C ASP A 323 -16.74 -2.37 11.44
N THR A 324 -17.26 -1.86 12.56
CA THR A 324 -18.60 -2.21 13.06
C THR A 324 -19.68 -1.34 12.40
N SER A 325 -20.96 -1.60 12.68
CA SER A 325 -22.08 -0.86 12.08
C SER A 325 -22.09 0.65 12.35
N ILE A 326 -21.37 1.11 13.38
CA ILE A 326 -21.21 2.53 13.73
C ILE A 326 -20.02 3.20 13.00
N CYS A 327 -19.08 2.40 12.48
CA CYS A 327 -17.89 2.88 11.78
C CYS A 327 -18.21 2.99 10.29
N LYS A 328 -18.32 4.22 9.77
CA LYS A 328 -18.76 4.47 8.40
C LYS A 328 -17.85 5.42 7.67
N CYS A 329 -17.62 5.12 6.40
CA CYS A 329 -16.99 6.05 5.45
C CYS A 329 -18.10 6.80 4.71
N ASN A 330 -17.94 8.12 4.59
CA ASN A 330 -18.83 8.96 3.77
C ASN A 330 -18.89 8.48 2.32
N SER A 331 -17.84 7.80 1.89
CA SER A 331 -17.66 7.29 0.56
C SER A 331 -18.41 5.95 0.32
N GLY A 332 -19.01 5.35 1.36
CA GLY A 332 -19.85 4.14 1.27
C GLY A 332 -19.10 2.81 1.31
N SER A 333 -17.76 2.82 1.33
CA SER A 333 -16.94 1.60 1.45
C SER A 333 -15.60 1.92 2.10
N CYS A 334 -15.22 1.12 3.09
CA CYS A 334 -14.09 1.34 3.98
C CYS A 334 -13.05 0.23 3.83
N ILE A 335 -11.78 0.58 3.99
CA ILE A 335 -10.68 -0.39 3.88
C ILE A 335 -10.89 -1.54 4.86
N MET A 336 -11.28 -1.27 6.10
CA MET A 336 -11.46 -2.28 7.15
C MET A 336 -12.86 -2.90 7.20
N ALA A 337 -13.68 -2.77 6.16
CA ALA A 337 -14.95 -3.50 6.09
C ALA A 337 -14.70 -5.01 5.97
N ALA A 338 -15.38 -5.82 6.79
CA ALA A 338 -15.18 -7.28 6.84
C ALA A 338 -15.57 -8.02 5.54
N GLN A 339 -16.41 -7.40 4.71
CA GLN A 339 -16.92 -7.97 3.46
C GLN A 339 -16.58 -7.07 2.29
N LEU A 340 -16.17 -7.68 1.17
CA LEU A 340 -15.99 -6.96 -0.08
C LEU A 340 -17.29 -6.29 -0.52
N SER A 341 -17.16 -5.07 -1.00
CA SER A 341 -18.27 -4.30 -1.55
C SER A 341 -18.08 -4.06 -3.05
N TYR A 342 -19.17 -3.69 -3.74
CA TYR A 342 -19.14 -3.21 -5.12
C TYR A 342 -18.41 -1.88 -5.31
N ASN A 343 -17.88 -1.30 -4.23
CA ASN A 343 -17.14 -0.06 -4.19
C ASN A 343 -15.68 -0.34 -3.80
N ILE A 344 -14.69 0.18 -4.52
CA ILE A 344 -13.27 0.03 -4.15
C ILE A 344 -13.07 0.78 -2.84
N PRO A 345 -12.82 0.12 -1.70
CA PRO A 345 -12.58 0.83 -0.48
C PRO A 345 -11.27 1.60 -0.57
N LYS A 346 -11.28 2.81 -0.03
CA LYS A 346 -10.14 3.73 -0.11
C LYS A 346 -9.90 4.52 1.19
N ASP A 347 -10.92 4.59 2.04
CA ASP A 347 -10.89 5.35 3.29
C ASP A 347 -10.78 4.41 4.49
N PHE A 348 -9.97 4.81 5.46
CA PHE A 348 -10.06 4.29 6.82
C PHE A 348 -11.15 5.05 7.58
N THR A 349 -11.91 4.37 8.43
CA THR A 349 -12.87 5.04 9.31
C THR A 349 -12.14 5.69 10.49
N ALA A 350 -12.82 6.59 11.20
CA ALA A 350 -12.32 7.10 12.47
C ALA A 350 -12.02 5.97 13.48
N CYS A 351 -12.78 4.86 13.44
CA CYS A 351 -12.52 3.69 14.28
C CYS A 351 -11.19 3.03 13.90
N SER A 352 -10.96 2.78 12.61
CA SER A 352 -9.69 2.17 12.16
C SER A 352 -8.49 3.05 12.49
N LEU A 353 -8.64 4.38 12.36
CA LEU A 353 -7.60 5.34 12.73
C LEU A 353 -7.31 5.31 14.24
N GLN A 354 -8.35 5.18 15.08
CA GLN A 354 -8.18 5.04 16.53
C GLN A 354 -7.47 3.74 16.91
N ASP A 355 -7.83 2.61 16.28
CA ASP A 355 -7.16 1.33 16.50
C ASP A 355 -5.67 1.41 16.12
N PHE A 356 -5.36 2.00 14.96
CA PHE A 356 -3.98 2.24 14.54
C PHE A 356 -3.21 3.13 15.51
N GLN A 357 -3.80 4.26 15.92
CA GLN A 357 -3.18 5.16 16.89
C GLN A 357 -2.88 4.44 18.19
N LYS A 358 -3.85 3.69 18.72
CA LYS A 358 -3.68 2.87 19.92
C LYS A 358 -2.54 1.87 19.74
N TYR A 359 -2.50 1.16 18.62
CA TYR A 359 -1.44 0.20 18.32
C TYR A 359 -0.04 0.84 18.31
N ILE A 360 0.13 1.97 17.62
CA ILE A 360 1.42 2.69 17.57
C ILE A 360 1.84 3.19 18.95
N LEU A 361 0.90 3.72 19.74
CA LEU A 361 1.17 4.20 21.10
C LEU A 361 1.53 3.07 22.07
N ASP A 362 0.82 1.93 21.99
CA ASP A 362 1.00 0.81 22.91
C ASP A 362 2.25 -0.02 22.58
N ARG A 363 2.51 -0.25 21.28
CA ARG A 363 3.53 -1.19 20.81
C ARG A 363 4.77 -0.53 20.23
N THR A 364 4.66 0.69 19.69
CA THR A 364 5.74 1.47 19.05
C THR A 364 6.67 0.58 18.20
N PRO A 365 6.15 0.00 17.10
CA PRO A 365 6.88 -0.95 16.28
C PRO A 365 8.15 -0.31 15.68
N VAL A 366 9.32 -0.68 16.21
CA VAL A 366 10.59 0.03 15.92
C VAL A 366 11.03 -0.09 14.47
N CYS A 367 10.71 -1.18 13.76
CA CYS A 367 11.21 -1.39 12.39
C CYS A 367 10.68 -0.39 11.37
N ILE A 368 9.52 0.25 11.62
CA ILE A 368 8.97 1.30 10.74
C ILE A 368 9.39 2.70 11.16
N THR A 369 10.07 2.85 12.31
CA THR A 369 10.55 4.14 12.84
C THR A 369 11.89 4.57 12.22
N ASN A 370 12.12 4.23 10.95
CA ASN A 370 13.36 4.50 10.19
C ASN A 370 13.50 6.00 9.82
N MET A 371 13.26 6.89 10.78
CA MET A 371 13.40 8.34 10.68
C MET A 371 14.87 8.69 10.32
N PRO A 372 15.11 9.68 9.45
CA PRO A 372 16.46 10.22 9.25
C PRO A 372 17.07 10.59 10.61
N ALA A 373 18.39 10.41 10.76
CA ALA A 373 19.03 10.80 12.02
C ALA A 373 18.79 12.30 12.28
N LEU A 374 18.63 12.70 13.55
CA LEU A 374 18.36 14.09 13.97
C LEU A 374 19.23 15.16 13.28
N LYS A 375 20.49 14.80 12.97
CA LYS A 375 21.47 15.64 12.26
C LYS A 375 21.17 15.88 10.77
N ASP A 376 20.33 15.04 10.18
CA ASP A 376 19.94 15.05 8.76
C ASP A 376 18.59 15.77 8.55
N ILE A 377 17.91 16.18 9.64
CA ILE A 377 16.69 17.00 9.60
C ILE A 377 17.10 18.45 9.35
N VAL A 378 17.01 18.89 8.10
CA VAL A 378 17.24 20.29 7.69
C VAL A 378 15.89 21.03 7.65
N ALA A 379 15.21 21.09 8.78
CA ALA A 379 14.06 21.98 8.98
C ALA A 379 14.49 23.17 9.85
N PRO A 380 13.98 24.40 9.62
CA PRO A 380 14.18 25.49 10.56
C PRO A 380 13.57 25.13 11.92
N PRO A 381 14.28 25.31 13.06
CA PRO A 381 13.73 25.04 14.39
C PRO A 381 12.41 25.78 14.64
N VAL A 382 11.43 25.10 15.23
CA VAL A 382 10.10 25.63 15.57
C VAL A 382 9.80 25.38 17.06
N CYS A 383 10.23 26.31 17.90
CA CYS A 383 9.95 26.32 19.33
C CYS A 383 8.43 26.27 19.62
N GLY A 384 8.03 25.31 20.45
CA GLY A 384 6.65 25.04 20.86
C GLY A 384 6.01 23.85 20.15
N ASN A 385 6.78 23.03 19.43
CA ASN A 385 6.29 21.83 18.74
C ASN A 385 6.48 20.52 19.57
N ASN A 386 6.98 20.64 20.80
CA ASN A 386 7.34 19.54 21.71
C ASN A 386 8.54 18.69 21.25
N PHE A 387 9.41 19.25 20.42
CA PHE A 387 10.56 18.56 19.88
C PHE A 387 11.80 19.44 19.96
N VAL A 388 12.84 18.96 20.66
CA VAL A 388 14.07 19.75 20.85
C VAL A 388 14.90 19.75 19.57
N GLU A 389 14.96 20.90 18.91
CA GLU A 389 15.69 21.10 17.67
C GLU A 389 17.05 21.76 17.90
N LYS A 390 17.88 21.84 16.85
CA LYS A 390 19.23 22.41 16.95
C LYS A 390 19.16 23.91 17.30
N GLY A 391 19.59 24.26 18.52
CA GLY A 391 19.54 25.63 19.04
C GLY A 391 18.59 25.79 20.22
N GLU A 392 17.82 24.76 20.55
CA GLU A 392 16.92 24.73 21.70
C GLU A 392 17.53 23.88 22.82
N GLU A 393 17.40 24.36 24.07
CA GLU A 393 17.77 23.57 25.26
C GLU A 393 16.61 22.68 25.72
N CYS A 394 15.37 23.10 25.44
CA CYS A 394 14.13 22.38 25.70
C CYS A 394 13.00 22.89 24.79
N ASP A 395 12.03 22.02 24.46
CA ASP A 395 10.77 22.37 23.80
C ASP A 395 9.63 21.62 24.50
N CYS A 396 8.69 22.38 25.01
CA CYS A 396 7.63 21.98 25.92
C CYS A 396 6.23 22.30 25.40
N GLY A 397 6.13 22.57 24.10
CA GLY A 397 4.87 22.94 23.48
C GLY A 397 4.51 24.40 23.65
N THR A 398 3.31 24.76 23.22
CA THR A 398 2.81 26.13 23.26
C THR A 398 2.52 26.61 24.70
N PRO A 399 2.63 27.92 25.00
CA PRO A 399 2.47 28.48 26.35
C PRO A 399 1.11 28.23 27.06
N GLU A 400 0.13 27.68 26.36
CA GLU A 400 -1.22 27.40 26.86
C GLU A 400 -1.31 26.10 27.68
N VAL A 401 -0.23 25.31 27.76
CA VAL A 401 -0.16 24.09 28.59
C VAL A 401 0.61 24.40 29.89
N PRO A 402 0.06 24.13 31.09
CA PRO A 402 0.78 24.38 32.33
C PRO A 402 1.99 23.44 32.46
N MET A 403 3.20 23.98 32.40
CA MET A 403 4.44 23.22 32.51
C MET A 403 4.91 23.09 33.94
N ASN A 404 5.10 21.85 34.39
CA ASN A 404 6.05 21.50 35.43
C ASN A 404 7.21 20.74 34.77
N SER A 405 8.15 21.42 34.11
CA SER A 405 9.48 20.85 33.79
C SER A 405 10.47 21.76 33.08
N CYS A 406 10.07 22.80 32.32
CA CYS A 406 11.07 23.78 31.86
C CYS A 406 11.06 24.99 32.76
N GLU A 407 12.05 25.08 33.64
CA GLU A 407 12.35 26.32 34.34
C GLU A 407 12.70 27.38 33.28
N LYS A 408 11.95 28.49 33.28
CA LYS A 408 12.21 29.67 32.44
C LYS A 408 13.65 30.14 32.65
N ILE A 409 14.55 29.87 31.71
CA ILE A 409 15.82 30.58 31.62
C ILE A 409 15.61 31.76 30.68
N ILE A 410 15.73 32.95 31.28
CA ILE A 410 15.67 34.25 30.63
C ILE A 410 16.86 34.36 29.68
N PHE A 411 16.61 34.68 28.40
CA PHE A 411 17.64 35.09 27.45
C PHE A 411 18.47 36.23 28.05
N ILE A 412 19.74 35.98 28.36
CA ILE A 412 20.73 37.04 28.48
C ILE A 412 21.30 37.23 27.08
N GLU A 413 20.86 38.28 26.40
CA GLU A 413 21.48 38.74 25.15
C GLU A 413 22.97 39.00 25.39
N ARG A 414 23.82 38.38 24.56
CA ARG A 414 25.17 38.87 24.23
C ARG A 414 25.44 38.69 22.76
#